data_AF-A0A6L7CSE3-F1
#
_entry.id   AF-A0A6L7CSE3-F1
#
_cell.length_a   1.000
_cell.length_b   1.000
_cell.length_c   1.000
_cell.angle_alpha   90.00
_cell.angle_beta   90.00
_cell.angle_gamma   90.00
#
_symmetry.space_group_name_H-M   'P 1'
#
loop_
_entity.id
_entity.type
_entity.pdbx_description
1 polymer ?
#
loop_
_entity_poly.entity_id
_entity_poly.type
_entity_poly.pdbx_seq_one_letter_code
_entity_poly.pdbx_strand_id
1 'polypeptide(L)'
;FGTGPMVALGCKYLRICHLNNCATGVATQDDKLRKNHYHGLPFKVTNYFEFIARETRELMAQLGVTRLVDLIGRTDLLKELDGFTAKQQKLALSKLLETAEPHPGKALYCTENNPPFDNGLLNAQLLQQAKPFVDERQSKTFWFDIRNTDRSVGASLSGYIAQTHGDQGLAADPIKAY
;
A
#
# COMPACT_ATOMS: atom_id res chain seq x y z
N PHE A 1 7.57 5.93 -0.47
CA PHE A 1 8.04 7.33 -0.35
C PHE A 1 7.21 8.05 0.70
N GLY A 2 7.84 8.71 1.70
CA GLY A 2 7.14 9.50 2.72
C GLY A 2 7.66 10.95 2.75
N THR A 3 8.89 11.13 3.25
CA THR A 3 9.52 12.46 3.37
C THR A 3 9.64 13.23 2.06
N GLY A 4 10.03 12.58 0.95
CA GLY A 4 10.21 13.24 -0.35
C GLY A 4 8.96 14.00 -0.82
N PRO A 5 7.81 13.33 -0.96
CA PRO A 5 6.53 13.98 -1.23
C PRO A 5 6.13 15.04 -0.19
N MET A 6 6.39 14.82 1.11
CA MET A 6 6.11 15.85 2.14
C MET A 6 6.93 17.13 1.93
N VAL A 7 8.18 17.01 1.49
CA VAL A 7 9.03 18.16 1.14
C VAL A 7 8.50 18.85 -0.11
N ALA A 8 8.09 18.09 -1.14
CA ALA A 8 7.45 18.66 -2.33
C ALA A 8 6.15 19.42 -2.01
N LEU A 9 5.41 18.99 -0.98
CA LEU A 9 4.22 19.68 -0.47
C LEU A 9 4.53 20.91 0.40
N GLY A 10 5.77 21.11 0.83
CA GLY A 10 6.20 22.30 1.58
C GLY A 10 6.83 22.04 2.94
N CYS A 11 7.13 20.80 3.32
CA CYS A 11 7.90 20.52 4.53
C CYS A 11 9.30 21.15 4.42
N LYS A 12 9.71 21.89 5.46
CA LYS A 12 11.04 22.52 5.58
C LYS A 12 12.01 21.73 6.46
N TYR A 13 11.64 20.51 6.81
CA TYR A 13 12.46 19.57 7.59
C TYR A 13 12.97 20.14 8.94
N LEU A 14 12.13 20.95 9.61
CA LEU A 14 12.43 21.57 10.91
C LEU A 14 12.43 20.56 12.08
N ARG A 15 11.91 19.35 11.87
CA ARG A 15 11.84 18.26 12.87
C ARG A 15 11.04 18.57 14.15
N ILE A 16 10.12 19.53 14.06
CA ILE A 16 9.20 19.93 15.14
C ILE A 16 7.80 19.29 15.02
N CYS A 17 7.66 18.23 14.21
CA CYS A 17 6.35 17.62 13.90
C CYS A 17 5.58 17.17 15.16
N HIS A 18 6.30 16.73 16.19
CA HIS A 18 5.74 16.26 17.47
C HIS A 18 5.22 17.40 18.37
N LEU A 19 5.55 18.65 18.08
CA LEU A 19 5.18 19.82 18.88
C LEU A 19 3.86 20.47 18.43
N ASN A 20 3.21 19.92 17.40
CA ASN A 20 1.98 20.47 16.82
C ASN A 20 2.11 21.91 16.27
N ASN A 21 3.33 22.44 16.11
CA ASN A 21 3.58 23.83 15.72
C ASN A 21 4.30 23.95 14.35
N CYS A 22 3.97 23.05 13.41
CA CYS A 22 4.58 23.02 12.09
C CYS A 22 4.42 24.35 11.35
N ALA A 23 5.54 25.05 11.12
CA ALA A 23 5.56 26.38 10.48
C ALA A 23 5.02 26.42 9.04
N THR A 24 4.87 25.27 8.38
CA THR A 24 4.33 25.18 7.02
C THR A 24 3.00 24.43 6.94
N GLY A 25 2.33 24.22 8.08
CA GLY A 25 1.00 23.60 8.12
C GLY A 25 0.94 22.13 7.67
N VAL A 26 2.09 21.45 7.48
CA VAL A 26 2.15 20.07 6.98
C VAL A 26 1.84 19.05 8.07
N ALA A 27 2.48 19.16 9.24
CA ALA A 27 2.38 18.20 10.34
C ALA A 27 1.89 18.89 11.62
N THR A 28 0.64 19.34 11.60
CA THR A 28 -0.04 20.01 12.71
C THR A 28 -1.55 19.82 12.60
N GLN A 29 -2.24 19.77 13.73
CA GLN A 29 -3.70 19.82 13.86
C GLN A 29 -4.19 21.21 14.27
N ASP A 30 -3.30 22.18 14.52
CA ASP A 30 -3.68 23.57 14.79
C ASP A 30 -4.35 24.19 13.56
N ASP A 31 -5.59 24.63 13.70
CA ASP A 31 -6.40 25.14 12.60
C ASP A 31 -5.81 26.39 11.95
N LYS A 32 -5.20 27.28 12.73
CA LYS A 32 -4.59 28.51 12.21
C LYS A 32 -3.38 28.17 11.37
N LEU A 33 -2.53 27.25 11.83
CA LEU A 33 -1.34 26.84 11.09
C LEU A 33 -1.70 26.08 9.81
N ARG A 34 -2.67 25.16 9.86
CA ARG A 34 -3.15 24.45 8.64
C ARG A 34 -3.72 25.41 7.62
N LYS A 35 -4.64 26.29 8.05
CA LYS A 35 -5.34 27.21 7.15
C LYS A 35 -4.41 28.25 6.52
N ASN A 36 -3.45 28.77 7.28
CA ASN A 36 -2.65 29.92 6.84
C ASN A 36 -1.29 29.54 6.24
N HIS A 37 -0.75 28.35 6.53
CA HIS A 37 0.62 28.00 6.13
C HIS A 37 0.74 26.76 5.25
N TYR A 38 -0.32 25.94 5.14
CA TYR A 38 -0.32 24.84 4.18
C TYR A 38 -0.58 25.38 2.76
N HIS A 39 0.43 25.23 1.90
CA HIS A 39 0.36 25.62 0.47
C HIS A 39 0.72 24.45 -0.45
N GLY A 40 0.56 23.22 0.04
CA GLY A 40 0.75 22.01 -0.76
C GLY A 40 -0.39 21.86 -1.78
N LEU A 41 -0.04 21.53 -3.03
CA LEU A 41 -0.99 21.33 -4.11
C LEU A 41 -0.74 19.96 -4.74
N PRO A 42 -1.79 19.23 -5.17
CA PRO A 42 -1.64 17.89 -5.73
C PRO A 42 -0.58 17.81 -6.84
N PHE A 43 -0.56 18.78 -7.76
CA PHE A 43 0.40 18.79 -8.87
C PHE A 43 1.86 18.85 -8.41
N LYS A 44 2.18 19.40 -7.23
CA LYS A 44 3.57 19.43 -6.73
C LYS A 44 4.09 18.02 -6.46
N VAL A 45 3.22 17.13 -5.96
CA VAL A 45 3.56 15.72 -5.71
C VAL A 45 3.55 14.93 -7.02
N THR A 46 2.60 15.21 -7.92
CA THR A 46 2.59 14.62 -9.26
C THR A 46 3.91 14.91 -9.99
N ASN A 47 4.30 16.18 -10.07
CA ASN A 47 5.56 16.60 -10.72
C ASN A 47 6.78 15.95 -10.06
N TYR A 48 6.80 15.84 -8.73
CA TYR A 48 7.87 15.13 -8.02
C TYR A 48 8.02 13.69 -8.51
N PHE A 49 6.92 12.93 -8.60
CA PHE A 49 6.97 11.55 -9.09
C PHE A 49 7.22 11.45 -10.59
N GLU A 50 6.73 12.40 -11.40
CA GLU A 50 7.06 12.46 -12.83
C GLU A 50 8.57 12.63 -13.06
N PHE A 51 9.23 13.48 -12.26
CA PHE A 51 10.68 13.66 -12.33
C PHE A 51 11.44 12.42 -11.87
N ILE A 52 11.04 11.79 -10.76
CA ILE A 52 11.64 10.52 -10.31
C ILE A 52 11.47 9.43 -11.39
N ALA A 53 10.28 9.31 -11.97
CA ALA A 53 10.03 8.35 -13.03
C ALA A 53 10.85 8.65 -14.30
N ARG A 54 11.02 9.93 -14.65
CA ARG A 54 11.85 10.33 -15.79
C ARG A 54 13.32 9.98 -15.57
N GLU A 55 13.90 10.39 -14.44
CA GLU A 55 15.28 10.08 -14.10
C GLU A 55 15.52 8.56 -14.05
N THR A 56 14.58 7.80 -13.48
CA THR A 56 14.65 6.33 -13.48
C THR A 56 14.73 5.78 -14.90
N ARG A 57 13.91 6.27 -15.84
CA ARG A 57 13.97 5.84 -17.26
C ARG A 57 15.27 6.25 -17.94
N GLU A 58 15.81 7.43 -17.63
CA GLU A 58 17.09 7.89 -18.15
C GLU A 58 18.24 6.98 -17.69
N LEU A 59 18.25 6.58 -16.41
CA LEU A 59 19.20 5.61 -15.87
C LEU A 59 19.03 4.22 -16.49
N MET A 60 17.79 3.75 -16.65
CA MET A 60 17.49 2.49 -17.34
C MET A 60 18.03 2.49 -18.78
N ALA A 61 17.86 3.61 -19.50
CA ALA A 61 18.35 3.76 -20.86
C ALA A 61 19.88 3.74 -20.93
N GLN A 62 20.58 4.34 -19.95
CA GLN A 62 22.05 4.25 -19.85
C GLN A 62 22.54 2.82 -19.66
N LEU A 63 21.75 1.97 -18.99
CA LEU A 63 22.02 0.54 -18.82
C LEU A 63 21.53 -0.32 -20.00
N GLY A 64 20.91 0.28 -21.01
CA GLY A 64 20.35 -0.44 -22.17
C GLY A 64 19.10 -1.26 -21.85
N VAL A 65 18.37 -0.92 -20.78
CA VAL A 65 17.19 -1.66 -20.32
C VAL A 65 15.91 -0.86 -20.57
N THR A 66 14.87 -1.51 -21.10
CA THR A 66 13.61 -0.85 -21.47
C THR A 66 12.48 -1.09 -20.47
N ARG A 67 12.52 -2.17 -19.69
CA ARG A 67 11.48 -2.49 -18.69
C ARG A 67 12.10 -2.60 -17.30
N LEU A 68 11.44 -1.99 -16.32
CA LEU A 68 11.93 -1.96 -14.94
C LEU A 68 12.09 -3.37 -14.35
N VAL A 69 11.18 -4.29 -14.69
CA VAL A 69 11.22 -5.68 -14.21
C VAL A 69 12.48 -6.43 -14.63
N ASP A 70 13.14 -5.99 -15.71
CA ASP A 70 14.39 -6.60 -16.18
C ASP A 70 15.62 -6.12 -15.36
N LEU A 71 15.43 -5.12 -14.48
CA LEU A 71 16.42 -4.69 -13.47
C LEU A 71 16.20 -5.28 -12.08
N ILE A 72 14.98 -5.74 -11.76
CA ILE A 72 14.66 -6.23 -10.42
C ILE A 72 15.50 -7.48 -10.13
N GLY A 73 16.36 -7.39 -9.11
CA GLY A 73 17.26 -8.47 -8.70
C GLY A 73 18.59 -8.56 -9.46
N ARG A 74 18.87 -7.66 -10.42
CA ARG A 74 20.13 -7.60 -11.18
C ARG A 74 21.27 -6.94 -10.40
N THR A 75 21.70 -7.56 -9.31
CA THR A 75 22.82 -7.07 -8.50
C THR A 75 24.16 -7.13 -9.24
N ASP A 76 24.26 -7.92 -10.31
CA ASP A 76 25.41 -7.95 -11.22
C ASP A 76 25.66 -6.62 -11.97
N LEU A 77 24.64 -5.76 -12.07
CA LEU A 77 24.79 -4.41 -12.61
C LEU A 77 25.37 -3.40 -11.59
N LEU A 78 25.53 -3.82 -10.34
CA LEU A 78 26.09 -3.00 -9.27
C LEU A 78 27.55 -3.39 -9.04
N LYS A 79 28.36 -2.37 -8.73
CA LYS A 79 29.77 -2.56 -8.39
C LYS A 79 30.07 -1.84 -7.08
N GLU A 80 30.72 -2.55 -6.16
CA GLU A 80 31.29 -1.95 -4.96
C GLU A 80 32.45 -1.02 -5.34
N LEU A 81 32.41 0.21 -4.83
CA LEU A 81 33.48 1.19 -4.99
C LEU A 81 34.40 1.16 -3.78
N ASP A 82 35.68 1.45 -4.00
CA ASP A 82 36.65 1.55 -2.92
C ASP A 82 36.26 2.65 -1.92
N GLY A 83 36.42 2.34 -0.64
CA GLY A 83 36.13 3.29 0.44
C GLY A 83 37.16 4.43 0.48
N PHE A 84 36.68 5.67 0.55
CA PHE A 84 37.52 6.86 0.70
C PHE A 84 38.10 7.03 2.11
N THR A 85 37.51 6.39 3.11
CA THR A 85 37.93 6.47 4.51
C THR A 85 38.30 5.09 5.06
N ALA A 86 39.16 5.07 6.09
CA ALA A 86 39.52 3.85 6.80
C ALA A 86 38.32 3.12 7.45
N LYS A 87 37.18 3.81 7.66
CA LYS A 87 35.93 3.17 8.11
C LYS A 87 35.18 2.52 6.95
N GLN A 88 35.09 3.19 5.80
CA GLN A 88 34.42 2.64 4.61
C GLN A 88 35.15 1.42 4.06
N GLN A 89 36.50 1.43 4.10
CA GLN A 89 37.32 0.28 3.68
C GLN A 89 37.14 -0.98 4.54
N LYS A 90 36.46 -0.86 5.69
CA LYS A 90 36.12 -2.00 6.55
C LYS A 90 34.72 -2.55 6.28
N LEU A 91 33.95 -1.93 5.39
CA LEU A 91 32.66 -2.45 4.97
C LEU A 91 32.90 -3.60 3.99
N ALA A 92 32.15 -4.69 4.17
CA ALA A 92 32.10 -5.79 3.23
C ALA A 92 30.68 -5.86 2.67
N LEU A 93 30.47 -5.33 1.46
CA LEU A 93 29.13 -5.25 0.85
C LEU A 93 28.82 -6.43 -0.06
N SER A 94 29.75 -7.39 -0.22
CA SER A 94 29.60 -8.55 -1.10
C SER A 94 28.27 -9.30 -0.92
N LYS A 95 27.80 -9.46 0.33
CA LYS A 95 26.51 -10.12 0.64
C LYS A 95 25.29 -9.39 0.09
N LEU A 96 25.38 -8.08 -0.17
CA LEU A 96 24.30 -7.31 -0.80
C LEU A 96 24.33 -7.45 -2.33
N LEU A 97 25.44 -7.91 -2.90
CA LEU A 97 25.64 -8.04 -4.34
C LEU A 97 25.41 -9.47 -4.84
N GLU A 98 25.11 -10.42 -3.95
CA GLU A 98 24.75 -11.78 -4.32
C GLU A 98 23.48 -11.79 -5.17
N THR A 99 23.60 -12.24 -6.42
CA THR A 99 22.46 -12.39 -7.33
C THR A 99 21.66 -13.62 -6.92
N ALA A 100 20.39 -13.44 -6.59
CA ALA A 100 19.51 -14.56 -6.32
C ALA A 100 19.24 -15.35 -7.62
N GLU A 101 19.31 -16.68 -7.54
CA GLU A 101 18.79 -17.55 -8.59
C GLU A 101 17.33 -17.90 -8.24
N PRO A 102 16.36 -17.61 -9.13
CA PRO A 102 14.98 -17.97 -8.86
C PRO A 102 14.81 -19.49 -8.93
N HIS A 103 13.92 -20.04 -8.10
CA HIS A 103 13.55 -21.45 -8.21
C HIS A 103 13.02 -21.79 -9.61
N PRO A 104 13.17 -23.04 -10.09
CA PRO A 104 12.64 -23.46 -11.38
C PRO A 104 11.16 -23.07 -11.55
N GLY A 105 10.86 -22.35 -12.63
CA GLY A 105 9.50 -21.87 -12.93
C GLY A 105 9.06 -20.61 -12.17
N LYS A 106 9.94 -19.95 -11.41
CA LYS A 106 9.68 -18.66 -10.74
C LYS A 106 10.47 -17.51 -11.36
N ALA A 107 9.95 -16.29 -11.21
CA ALA A 107 10.62 -15.06 -11.62
C ALA A 107 11.28 -14.37 -10.42
N LEU A 108 12.25 -13.49 -10.67
CA LEU A 108 12.91 -12.66 -9.64
C LEU A 108 12.03 -11.50 -9.14
N TYR A 109 10.95 -11.20 -9.88
CA TYR A 109 9.98 -10.18 -9.52
C TYR A 109 8.61 -10.83 -9.34
N CYS A 110 7.70 -10.10 -8.69
CA CYS A 110 6.34 -10.59 -8.44
C CYS A 110 5.56 -10.70 -9.76
N THR A 111 5.23 -11.93 -10.16
CA THR A 111 4.43 -12.25 -11.36
C THR A 111 3.08 -12.88 -11.03
N GLU A 112 2.90 -13.34 -9.80
CA GLU A 112 1.76 -14.12 -9.38
C GLU A 112 0.98 -13.38 -8.30
N ASN A 113 -0.34 -13.50 -8.34
CA ASN A 113 -1.17 -13.11 -7.21
C ASN A 113 -1.00 -14.13 -6.09
N ASN A 114 -1.06 -13.68 -4.85
CA ASN A 114 -1.09 -14.56 -3.68
C ASN A 114 -2.57 -14.83 -3.32
N PRO A 115 -3.20 -15.92 -3.79
CA PRO A 115 -4.56 -16.22 -3.40
C PRO A 115 -4.62 -16.47 -1.89
N PRO A 116 -5.69 -16.06 -1.21
CA PRO A 116 -5.85 -16.38 0.19
C PRO A 116 -5.92 -17.90 0.38
N PHE A 117 -5.35 -18.39 1.47
CA PHE A 117 -5.46 -19.81 1.84
C PHE A 117 -6.91 -20.19 2.19
N ASP A 118 -7.72 -19.23 2.64
CA ASP A 118 -9.16 -19.43 2.80
C ASP A 118 -9.91 -19.17 1.50
N ASN A 119 -10.67 -20.16 1.04
CA ASN A 119 -11.58 -19.99 -0.10
C ASN A 119 -12.88 -19.26 0.29
N GLY A 120 -13.15 -19.08 1.59
CA GLY A 120 -14.28 -18.29 2.09
C GLY A 120 -15.64 -18.84 1.68
N LEU A 121 -15.78 -20.15 1.51
CA LEU A 121 -16.99 -20.78 0.95
C LEU A 121 -18.25 -20.42 1.74
N LEU A 122 -18.18 -20.46 3.08
CA LEU A 122 -19.32 -20.09 3.93
C LEU A 122 -19.65 -18.59 3.83
N ASN A 123 -18.65 -17.73 3.71
CA ASN A 123 -18.86 -16.30 3.45
C ASN A 123 -19.56 -16.05 2.12
N ALA A 124 -19.13 -16.73 1.06
CA ALA A 124 -19.72 -16.62 -0.26
C ALA A 124 -21.18 -17.09 -0.24
N GLN A 125 -21.46 -18.21 0.43
CA GLN A 125 -22.82 -18.73 0.57
C GLN A 125 -23.72 -17.76 1.37
N LEU A 126 -23.25 -17.26 2.51
CA LEU A 126 -23.99 -16.28 3.31
C LEU A 126 -24.28 -15.02 2.50
N LEU A 127 -23.27 -14.46 1.80
CA LEU A 127 -23.45 -13.30 0.96
C LEU A 127 -24.47 -13.56 -0.14
N GLN A 128 -24.38 -14.69 -0.85
CA GLN A 128 -25.30 -15.03 -1.93
C GLN A 128 -26.75 -15.10 -1.45
N GLN A 129 -26.99 -15.69 -0.27
CA GLN A 129 -28.34 -15.79 0.30
C GLN A 129 -28.87 -14.46 0.85
N ALA A 130 -27.99 -13.66 1.46
CA ALA A 130 -28.36 -12.38 2.07
C ALA A 130 -28.50 -11.25 1.05
N LYS A 131 -27.86 -11.35 -0.12
CA LYS A 131 -27.78 -10.28 -1.11
C LYS A 131 -29.15 -9.66 -1.47
N PRO A 132 -30.22 -10.42 -1.79
CA PRO A 132 -31.52 -9.82 -2.14
C PRO A 132 -32.11 -8.99 -1.00
N PHE A 133 -31.97 -9.46 0.24
CA PHE A 133 -32.48 -8.78 1.42
C PHE A 133 -31.67 -7.52 1.73
N VAL A 134 -30.36 -7.55 1.52
CA VAL A 134 -29.53 -6.35 1.61
C VAL A 134 -29.96 -5.33 0.55
N ASP A 135 -30.12 -5.75 -0.71
CA ASP A 135 -30.49 -4.86 -1.81
C ASP A 135 -31.85 -4.18 -1.56
N GLU A 136 -32.82 -4.92 -1.03
CA GLU A 136 -34.17 -4.43 -0.70
C GLU A 136 -34.29 -3.77 0.68
N ARG A 137 -33.19 -3.69 1.45
CA ARG A 137 -33.17 -3.20 2.84
C ARG A 137 -34.16 -3.91 3.76
N GLN A 138 -34.23 -5.22 3.65
CA GLN A 138 -35.11 -6.05 4.46
C GLN A 138 -34.31 -6.83 5.50
N SER A 139 -34.83 -6.86 6.73
CA SER A 139 -34.26 -7.70 7.78
C SER A 139 -34.48 -9.18 7.45
N LYS A 140 -33.43 -9.98 7.65
CA LYS A 140 -33.49 -11.42 7.47
C LYS A 140 -32.60 -12.13 8.48
N THR A 141 -33.08 -13.28 8.96
CA THR A 141 -32.30 -14.18 9.83
C THR A 141 -31.89 -15.43 9.06
N PHE A 142 -30.62 -15.81 9.19
CA PHE A 142 -30.03 -17.02 8.65
C PHE A 142 -29.40 -17.87 9.76
N TRP A 143 -29.28 -19.17 9.51
CA TRP A 143 -28.65 -20.13 10.42
C TRP A 143 -27.65 -20.96 9.62
N PHE A 144 -26.41 -21.06 10.11
CA PHE A 144 -25.33 -21.79 9.45
C PHE A 144 -24.55 -22.64 10.46
N ASP A 145 -24.17 -23.85 10.05
CA ASP A 145 -23.22 -24.65 10.81
C ASP A 145 -21.80 -24.10 10.58
N ILE A 146 -21.20 -23.51 11.61
CA ILE A 146 -19.85 -22.94 11.56
C ILE A 146 -18.83 -23.93 12.14
N ARG A 147 -17.70 -24.11 11.44
CA ARG A 147 -16.53 -24.87 11.90
C ARG A 147 -15.34 -23.94 12.12
N ASN A 148 -14.32 -24.41 12.83
CA ASN A 148 -13.09 -23.63 13.07
C ASN A 148 -12.31 -23.28 11.78
N THR A 149 -12.60 -23.95 10.66
CA THR A 149 -12.04 -23.67 9.34
C THR A 149 -12.75 -22.55 8.60
N ASP A 150 -13.99 -22.23 8.98
CA ASP A 150 -14.77 -21.16 8.37
C ASP A 150 -14.36 -19.82 8.99
N ARG A 151 -13.38 -19.14 8.38
CA ARG A 151 -12.87 -17.89 8.94
C ARG A 151 -13.58 -16.68 8.33
N SER A 152 -13.54 -15.59 9.09
CA SER A 152 -14.07 -14.28 8.69
C SER A 152 -15.56 -14.31 8.30
N VAL A 153 -16.36 -15.24 8.84
CA VAL A 153 -17.79 -15.39 8.50
C VAL A 153 -18.51 -14.06 8.72
N GLY A 154 -19.20 -13.58 7.68
CA GLY A 154 -19.89 -12.30 7.67
C GLY A 154 -19.07 -11.13 7.10
N ALA A 155 -17.75 -11.27 6.91
CA ALA A 155 -16.91 -10.17 6.42
C ALA A 155 -17.29 -9.74 4.99
N SER A 156 -17.51 -10.71 4.08
CA SER A 156 -17.93 -10.41 2.71
C SER A 156 -19.31 -9.74 2.66
N LEU A 157 -20.23 -10.19 3.52
CA LEU A 157 -21.55 -9.58 3.67
C LEU A 157 -21.46 -8.15 4.24
N SER A 158 -20.64 -7.94 5.27
CA SER A 158 -20.41 -6.62 5.86
C SER A 158 -19.82 -5.65 4.84
N GLY A 159 -18.81 -6.09 4.06
CA GLY A 159 -18.23 -5.29 2.98
C GLY A 159 -19.26 -4.94 1.90
N TYR A 160 -20.12 -5.89 1.53
CA TYR A 160 -21.21 -5.63 0.58
C TYR A 160 -22.22 -4.61 1.11
N ILE A 161 -22.66 -4.74 2.38
CA ILE A 161 -23.57 -3.78 3.01
C ILE A 161 -22.95 -2.39 3.04
N ALA A 162 -21.69 -2.27 3.46
CA ALA A 162 -20.98 -0.98 3.52
C ALA A 162 -20.82 -0.36 2.13
N GLN A 163 -20.53 -1.16 1.10
CA GLN A 163 -20.41 -0.69 -0.27
C GLN A 163 -21.76 -0.20 -0.84
N THR A 164 -22.85 -0.90 -0.56
CA THR A 164 -24.17 -0.60 -1.14
C THR A 164 -24.94 0.47 -0.36
N HIS A 165 -24.89 0.45 0.96
CA HIS A 165 -25.70 1.33 1.82
C HIS A 165 -24.91 2.15 2.84
N GLY A 166 -23.59 1.97 2.91
CA GLY A 166 -22.76 2.59 3.95
C GLY A 166 -22.92 1.92 5.31
N ASP A 167 -22.10 2.37 6.28
CA ASP A 167 -21.92 1.69 7.58
C ASP A 167 -23.21 1.52 8.39
N GLN A 168 -24.16 2.45 8.25
CA GLN A 168 -25.40 2.49 9.02
C GLN A 168 -26.64 2.24 8.16
N GLY A 169 -26.47 1.99 6.86
CA GLY A 169 -27.59 1.94 5.91
C GLY A 169 -28.56 0.78 6.11
N LEU A 170 -28.21 -0.19 6.97
CA LEU A 170 -29.03 -1.36 7.30
C LEU A 170 -29.26 -1.52 8.81
N ALA A 171 -29.01 -0.48 9.61
CA ALA A 171 -29.11 -0.56 11.08
C ALA A 171 -30.55 -0.80 11.57
N ALA A 172 -31.56 -0.27 10.86
CA ALA A 172 -32.97 -0.48 11.18
C ALA A 172 -33.48 -1.88 10.78
N ASP A 173 -32.91 -2.44 9.70
CA ASP A 173 -33.38 -3.67 9.05
C ASP A 173 -32.26 -4.73 8.96
N PRO A 174 -31.71 -5.19 10.10
CA PRO A 174 -30.44 -5.92 10.11
C PRO A 174 -30.55 -7.31 9.50
N ILE A 175 -29.46 -7.76 8.86
CA ILE A 175 -29.22 -9.18 8.61
C ILE A 175 -28.65 -9.80 9.89
N LYS A 176 -29.29 -10.87 10.36
CA LYS A 176 -28.83 -11.68 11.50
C LYS A 176 -28.38 -13.04 10.98
N ALA A 177 -27.19 -13.47 11.34
CA ALA A 177 -26.69 -14.80 11.03
C ALA A 177 -26.26 -15.47 12.35
N TYR A 178 -26.77 -16.68 12.58
CA TYR A 178 -26.48 -17.50 13.75
C TYR A 178 -25.75 -18.77 13.34
#